data_AF-A0A0G4GFL8-F1
#
_entry.id   AF-A0A0G4GFL8-F1
#
_cell.length_a   1.000
_cell.length_b   1.000
_cell.length_c   1.000
_cell.angle_alpha   90.00
_cell.angle_beta   90.00
_cell.angle_gamma   90.00
#
_symmetry.space_group_name_H-M   'P 1'
#
loop_
_entity.id
_entity.type
_entity.pdbx_description
1 polymer ?
#
loop_
_entity_poly.entity_id
_entity_poly.type
_entity_poly.pdbx_seq_one_letter_code
_entity_poly.pdbx_strand_id
1 'polypeptide(L)'
;MPREGLSTLTPLLITEEDIAAVARCLQGSAGPSGFDSTYYQLRIAVLSLERESRELREELVNLATKMGRRVFEWDQVKALIACRLVALDKCPGVRPVGIGEAIKRLLGNAVMKETRKELQEACGANQLCSGLMGGLEGGIHAVRELWETLTQEAGDDSEKAFGTLLIDAKKFLTPSTQQIIQRGCGMPAYSGPEPPHSSSTAIGGMQSYS
;
A
#
# COMPACT_ATOMS: atom_id res chain seq x y z
N MET A 1 10.75 -1.83 26.63
CA MET A 1 9.98 -3.09 26.73
C MET A 1 10.37 -3.98 25.55
N PRO A 2 11.04 -5.12 25.77
CA PRO A 2 11.20 -6.11 24.70
C PRO A 2 9.81 -6.60 24.33
N ARG A 3 9.43 -6.51 23.06
CA ARG A 3 8.13 -7.03 22.59
C ARG A 3 8.23 -8.54 22.43
N GLU A 4 7.99 -9.26 23.51
CA GLU A 4 7.81 -10.72 23.47
C GLU A 4 6.49 -11.04 22.74
N GLY A 5 6.52 -11.96 21.77
CA GLY A 5 5.32 -12.44 21.06
C GLY A 5 5.23 -12.15 19.55
N LEU A 6 6.25 -11.53 18.94
CA LEU A 6 6.32 -11.51 17.47
C LEU A 6 6.64 -12.92 16.96
N SER A 7 5.82 -13.43 16.03
CA SER A 7 6.15 -14.66 15.32
C SER A 7 7.55 -14.54 14.73
N THR A 8 8.34 -15.63 14.81
CA THR A 8 9.63 -15.71 14.14
C THR A 8 9.41 -15.44 12.66
N LEU A 9 9.90 -14.30 12.19
CA LEU A 9 9.82 -13.91 10.78
C LEU A 9 10.58 -14.94 9.95
N THR A 10 9.89 -15.58 9.01
CA THR A 10 10.54 -16.46 8.04
C THR A 10 11.64 -15.67 7.33
N PRO A 11 12.88 -16.20 7.24
CA PRO A 11 13.96 -15.48 6.60
C PRO A 11 13.63 -15.18 5.13
N LEU A 12 13.64 -13.90 4.76
CA LEU A 12 13.57 -13.47 3.36
C LEU A 12 14.84 -13.93 2.61
N LEU A 13 14.66 -14.72 1.55
CA LEU A 13 15.73 -15.23 0.69
C LEU A 13 15.92 -14.34 -0.53
N ILE A 14 16.35 -13.09 -0.32
CA ILE A 14 16.61 -12.14 -1.41
C ILE A 14 18.02 -12.38 -1.94
N THR A 15 18.17 -12.52 -3.25
CA THR A 15 19.46 -12.70 -3.94
C THR A 15 19.91 -11.43 -4.69
N GLU A 16 21.17 -11.40 -5.12
CA GLU A 16 21.67 -10.31 -5.98
C GLU A 16 20.91 -10.25 -7.31
N GLU A 17 20.54 -11.40 -7.86
CA GLU A 17 19.77 -11.55 -9.08
C GLU A 17 18.37 -10.93 -8.93
N ASP A 18 17.77 -11.03 -7.75
CA ASP A 18 16.48 -10.39 -7.44
C ASP A 18 16.61 -8.87 -7.44
N ILE A 19 17.64 -8.34 -6.77
CA ILE A 19 17.95 -6.91 -6.79
C ILE A 19 18.18 -6.42 -8.22
N ALA A 20 18.97 -7.16 -9.01
CA ALA A 20 19.24 -6.82 -10.40
C ALA A 20 17.97 -6.87 -11.27
N ALA A 21 17.11 -7.87 -11.06
CA ALA A 21 15.84 -8.00 -11.78
C ALA A 21 14.89 -6.84 -11.47
N VAL A 22 14.77 -6.46 -10.20
CA VAL A 22 13.92 -5.33 -9.79
C VAL A 22 14.49 -4.02 -10.32
N ALA A 23 15.82 -3.80 -10.23
CA ALA A 23 16.45 -2.58 -10.72
C ALA A 23 16.25 -2.37 -12.23
N ARG A 24 16.15 -3.44 -13.03
CA ARG A 24 15.83 -3.36 -14.47
C ARG A 24 14.43 -2.83 -14.76
N CYS A 25 13.48 -3.08 -13.87
CA CYS A 25 12.07 -2.74 -14.05
C CYS A 25 11.62 -1.56 -13.20
N LEU A 26 12.47 -1.07 -12.29
CA LEU A 26 12.10 0.02 -11.39
C LEU A 26 11.92 1.33 -12.16
N GLN A 27 10.80 1.99 -11.92
CA GLN A 27 10.46 3.28 -12.50
C GLN A 27 10.00 4.24 -11.41
N GLY A 28 10.02 5.53 -11.71
CA GLY A 28 9.58 6.60 -10.81
C GLY A 28 10.62 7.71 -10.66
N SER A 29 10.19 8.81 -10.06
CA SER A 29 11.03 9.99 -9.84
C SER A 29 11.84 9.90 -8.55
N ALA A 30 12.76 10.85 -8.38
CA ALA A 30 13.61 10.94 -7.20
C ALA A 30 12.83 11.13 -5.89
N GLY A 31 13.35 10.50 -4.83
CA GLY A 31 12.98 10.82 -3.45
C GLY A 31 13.65 12.12 -2.94
N PRO A 32 13.67 12.34 -1.62
CA PRO A 32 14.33 13.49 -1.00
C PRO A 32 15.80 13.70 -1.38
N SER A 33 16.57 12.63 -1.59
CA SER A 33 17.99 12.69 -1.96
C SER A 33 18.27 13.23 -3.37
N GLY A 34 17.27 13.29 -4.24
CA GLY A 34 17.47 13.52 -5.68
C GLY A 34 17.90 12.27 -6.46
N PHE A 35 18.17 11.15 -5.78
CA PHE A 35 18.54 9.89 -6.39
C PHE A 35 17.30 9.19 -6.97
N ASP A 36 17.22 9.10 -8.30
CA ASP A 36 16.07 8.53 -9.00
C ASP A 36 16.29 7.08 -9.46
N SER A 37 15.19 6.46 -9.88
CA SER A 37 15.19 5.10 -10.43
C SER A 37 15.48 5.05 -11.93
N THR A 38 15.83 6.17 -12.57
CA THR A 38 16.05 6.22 -14.02
C THR A 38 17.34 5.50 -14.41
N TYR A 39 17.52 5.33 -15.73
CA TYR A 39 18.68 4.66 -16.30
C TYR A 39 20.00 5.22 -15.76
N TYR A 40 20.11 6.54 -15.59
CA TYR A 40 21.38 7.20 -15.31
C TYR A 40 21.86 7.15 -13.86
N GLN A 41 20.99 6.81 -12.90
CA GLN A 41 21.34 6.85 -11.46
C GLN A 41 21.34 5.45 -10.84
N LEU A 42 20.21 5.01 -10.28
CA LEU A 42 20.13 3.70 -9.61
C LEU A 42 20.49 2.55 -10.55
N ARG A 43 20.00 2.59 -11.80
CA ARG A 43 20.15 1.45 -12.71
C ARG A 43 21.61 1.25 -13.13
N ILE A 44 22.34 2.31 -13.45
CA ILE A 44 23.80 2.22 -13.70
C ILE A 44 24.52 1.74 -12.44
N ALA A 45 24.24 2.35 -11.28
CA ALA A 45 24.92 2.01 -10.03
C ALA A 45 24.75 0.52 -9.67
N VAL A 46 23.58 -0.06 -9.93
CA VAL A 46 23.24 -1.45 -9.57
C VAL A 46 23.59 -2.46 -10.66
N LEU A 47 23.65 -2.08 -11.94
CA LEU A 47 23.77 -3.04 -13.05
C LEU A 47 24.99 -2.86 -13.94
N SER A 48 25.50 -1.65 -14.09
CA SER A 48 26.40 -1.29 -15.20
C SER A 48 27.85 -1.11 -14.81
N LEU A 49 28.15 -1.00 -13.51
CA LEU A 49 29.53 -1.05 -13.02
C LEU A 49 29.91 -2.52 -12.83
N GLU A 50 31.20 -2.85 -12.90
CA GLU A 50 31.63 -4.24 -12.81
C GLU A 50 31.59 -4.71 -11.35
N ARG A 51 32.68 -4.44 -10.63
CA ARG A 51 32.86 -4.89 -9.26
C ARG A 51 31.99 -4.09 -8.28
N GLU A 52 31.89 -2.79 -8.50
CA GLU A 52 31.18 -1.84 -7.63
C GLU A 52 29.67 -2.12 -7.61
N SER A 53 29.07 -2.43 -8.76
CA SER A 53 27.66 -2.81 -8.81
C SER A 53 27.41 -4.15 -8.10
N ARG A 54 28.35 -5.09 -8.16
CA ARG A 54 28.23 -6.35 -7.42
C ARG A 54 28.29 -6.10 -5.91
N GLU A 55 29.30 -5.38 -5.44
CA GLU A 55 29.44 -5.00 -4.01
C GLU A 55 28.20 -4.23 -3.52
N LEU A 56 27.64 -3.33 -4.35
CA LEU A 56 26.40 -2.63 -4.02
C LEU A 56 25.20 -3.59 -3.92
N ARG A 57 25.06 -4.56 -4.84
CA ARG A 57 23.99 -5.56 -4.76
C ARG A 57 24.12 -6.42 -3.51
N GLU A 58 25.33 -6.86 -3.17
CA GLU A 58 25.60 -7.61 -1.93
C GLU A 58 25.18 -6.80 -0.69
N GLU A 59 25.50 -5.51 -0.62
CA GLU A 59 25.09 -4.65 0.49
C GLU A 59 23.58 -4.38 0.52
N LEU A 60 22.92 -4.26 -0.63
CA LEU A 60 21.47 -4.11 -0.71
C LEU A 60 20.74 -5.39 -0.25
N VAL A 61 21.24 -6.57 -0.61
CA VAL A 61 20.76 -7.85 -0.09
C VAL A 61 20.91 -7.88 1.43
N ASN A 62 22.11 -7.57 1.94
CA ASN A 62 22.39 -7.53 3.38
C ASN A 62 21.45 -6.57 4.12
N LEU A 63 21.18 -5.39 3.55
CA LEU A 63 20.26 -4.42 4.11
C LEU A 63 18.83 -4.96 4.12
N ALA A 64 18.34 -5.53 3.02
CA ALA A 64 17.00 -6.12 2.94
C ALA A 64 16.81 -7.24 3.97
N THR A 65 17.77 -8.16 4.06
CA THR A 65 17.75 -9.27 5.02
C THR A 65 17.79 -8.77 6.47
N LYS A 66 18.61 -7.75 6.78
CA LYS A 66 18.63 -7.14 8.12
C LYS A 66 17.28 -6.50 8.45
N MET A 67 16.70 -5.72 7.52
CA MET A 67 15.38 -5.09 7.68
C MET A 67 14.25 -6.11 7.86
N GLY A 68 14.35 -7.28 7.23
CA GLY A 68 13.40 -8.37 7.38
C GLY A 68 13.51 -9.17 8.68
N ARG A 69 14.63 -9.08 9.41
CA ARG A 69 14.90 -9.92 10.60
C ARG A 69 14.75 -9.19 11.93
N ARG A 70 14.85 -7.85 11.93
CA ARG A 70 14.80 -7.06 13.17
C ARG A 70 14.08 -5.74 12.97
N VAL A 71 13.62 -5.20 14.09
CA VAL A 71 13.13 -3.81 14.16
C VAL A 71 14.34 -2.88 14.24
N PHE A 72 14.26 -1.74 13.55
CA PHE A 72 15.25 -0.68 13.59
C PHE A 72 14.74 0.51 14.40
N GLU A 73 15.63 1.17 15.12
CA GLU A 73 15.31 2.46 15.75
C GLU A 73 15.10 3.52 14.66
N TRP A 74 14.18 4.45 14.90
CA TRP A 74 13.78 5.45 13.90
C TRP A 74 14.98 6.22 13.33
N ASP A 75 15.93 6.62 14.19
CA ASP A 75 17.12 7.37 13.77
C ASP A 75 18.01 6.61 12.78
N GLN A 76 17.96 5.27 12.78
CA GLN A 76 18.73 4.44 11.86
C GLN A 76 18.10 4.36 10.46
N VAL A 77 16.78 4.55 10.35
CA VAL A 77 16.04 4.34 9.09
C VAL A 77 15.32 5.56 8.57
N LYS A 78 15.24 6.66 9.33
CA LYS A 78 14.48 7.87 8.97
C LYS A 78 14.82 8.42 7.60
N ALA A 79 16.09 8.41 7.22
CA ALA A 79 16.53 8.89 5.91
C ALA A 79 16.04 7.97 4.77
N LEU A 80 16.15 6.65 4.95
CA LEU A 80 15.66 5.67 3.98
C LEU A 80 14.14 5.71 3.85
N ILE A 81 13.41 5.95 4.94
CA ILE A 81 11.94 5.95 4.97
C ILE A 81 11.34 7.28 4.51
N ALA A 82 12.12 8.37 4.50
CA ALA A 82 11.68 9.69 4.09
C ALA A 82 11.08 9.71 2.67
N CYS A 83 10.16 10.65 2.45
CA CYS A 83 9.45 10.83 1.19
C CYS A 83 9.40 12.30 0.79
N ARG A 84 9.54 12.56 -0.50
CA ARG A 84 9.26 13.85 -1.12
C ARG A 84 7.77 13.93 -1.44
N LEU A 85 7.09 14.95 -0.93
CA LEU A 85 5.64 15.11 -1.08
C LEU A 85 5.28 15.84 -2.38
N VAL A 86 4.30 15.30 -3.11
CA VAL A 86 3.73 15.89 -4.33
C VAL A 86 2.20 15.85 -4.26
N ALA A 87 1.57 16.95 -4.65
CA ALA A 87 0.13 17.06 -4.79
C ALA A 87 -0.28 16.66 -6.22
N LEU A 88 -0.94 15.51 -6.39
CA LEU A 88 -1.53 15.12 -7.66
C LEU A 88 -2.99 15.56 -7.72
N ASP A 89 -3.43 16.02 -8.89
CA ASP A 89 -4.83 16.33 -9.14
C ASP A 89 -5.66 15.04 -9.22
N LYS A 90 -6.78 15.00 -8.50
CA LYS A 90 -7.72 13.87 -8.46
C LYS A 90 -9.03 14.17 -9.21
N CYS A 91 -9.26 15.42 -9.66
CA CYS A 91 -10.46 15.84 -10.41
C CYS A 91 -11.80 15.24 -9.91
N PRO A 92 -12.45 15.80 -8.86
CA PRO A 92 -12.04 16.94 -8.05
C PRO A 92 -11.18 16.55 -6.83
N GLY A 93 -10.39 17.51 -6.35
CA GLY A 93 -9.60 17.39 -5.12
C GLY A 93 -8.14 16.98 -5.35
N VAL A 94 -7.41 16.75 -4.25
CA VAL A 94 -5.97 16.47 -4.28
C VAL A 94 -5.66 15.07 -3.73
N ARG A 95 -4.84 14.32 -4.45
CA ARG A 95 -4.21 13.09 -3.98
C ARG A 95 -2.76 13.39 -3.57
N PRO A 96 -2.43 13.43 -2.27
CA PRO A 96 -1.04 13.53 -1.87
C PRO A 96 -0.30 12.24 -2.22
N VAL A 97 0.92 12.37 -2.73
CA VAL A 97 1.82 11.25 -2.99
C VAL A 97 3.15 11.52 -2.31
N GLY A 98 3.60 10.56 -1.51
CA GLY A 98 4.95 10.54 -0.96
C GLY A 98 5.87 9.70 -1.85
N ILE A 99 6.79 10.35 -2.55
CA ILE A 99 7.80 9.69 -3.36
C ILE A 99 8.98 9.33 -2.46
N GLY A 100 9.09 8.06 -2.10
CA GLY A 100 10.18 7.54 -1.29
C GLY A 100 11.49 7.41 -2.08
N GLU A 101 12.59 7.27 -1.34
CA GLU A 101 13.92 6.95 -1.90
C GLU A 101 13.87 5.80 -2.91
N ALA A 102 14.65 5.91 -3.99
CA ALA A 102 14.71 4.88 -5.02
C ALA A 102 15.19 3.53 -4.44
N ILE A 103 16.15 3.58 -3.50
CA ILE A 103 16.65 2.39 -2.78
C ILE A 103 15.53 1.77 -1.93
N LYS A 104 14.73 2.56 -1.21
CA LYS A 104 13.58 2.05 -0.44
C LYS A 104 12.59 1.31 -1.33
N ARG A 105 12.29 1.86 -2.50
CA ARG A 105 11.40 1.23 -3.49
C ARG A 105 12.00 -0.04 -4.08
N LEU A 106 13.31 -0.05 -4.36
CA LEU A 106 14.04 -1.24 -4.81
C LEU A 106 13.94 -2.38 -3.79
N LEU A 107 14.26 -2.10 -2.51
CA LEU A 107 14.20 -3.10 -1.43
C LEU A 107 12.77 -3.61 -1.22
N GLY A 108 11.78 -2.71 -1.18
CA GLY A 108 10.37 -3.08 -1.05
C GLY A 108 9.90 -3.98 -2.20
N ASN A 109 10.27 -3.66 -3.44
CA ASN A 109 9.92 -4.48 -4.59
C ASN A 109 10.65 -5.84 -4.61
N ALA A 110 11.88 -5.91 -4.08
CA ALA A 110 12.59 -7.18 -3.90
C ALA A 110 11.87 -8.08 -2.89
N VAL A 111 11.45 -7.52 -1.75
CA VAL A 111 10.61 -8.24 -0.77
C VAL A 111 9.30 -8.68 -1.41
N MET A 112 8.60 -7.79 -2.12
CA MET A 112 7.34 -8.14 -2.78
C MET A 112 7.50 -9.23 -3.82
N LYS A 113 8.64 -9.30 -4.53
CA LYS A 113 8.92 -10.36 -5.50
C LYS A 113 8.98 -11.72 -4.81
N GLU A 114 9.70 -11.81 -3.69
CA GLU A 114 9.83 -13.05 -2.91
C GLU A 114 8.51 -13.46 -2.26
N THR A 115 7.82 -12.53 -1.61
CA THR A 115 6.60 -12.85 -0.84
C THR A 115 5.34 -12.95 -1.71
N ARG A 116 5.43 -12.69 -3.03
CA ARG A 116 4.25 -12.57 -3.89
C ARG A 116 3.38 -13.82 -3.87
N LYS A 117 4.00 -14.99 -4.05
CA LYS A 117 3.28 -16.25 -4.18
C LYS A 117 2.58 -16.62 -2.88
N GLU A 118 3.30 -16.55 -1.76
CA GLU A 118 2.75 -16.81 -0.43
C GLU A 118 1.61 -15.84 -0.10
N LEU A 119 1.77 -14.55 -0.44
CA LEU A 119 0.71 -13.55 -0.26
C LEU A 119 -0.54 -13.90 -1.07
N GLN A 120 -0.39 -14.30 -2.34
CA GLN A 120 -1.51 -14.69 -3.19
C GLN A 120 -2.21 -15.94 -2.69
N GLU A 121 -1.46 -16.95 -2.24
CA GLU A 121 -2.01 -18.18 -1.68
C GLU A 121 -2.75 -17.93 -0.35
N ALA A 122 -2.16 -17.13 0.54
CA ALA A 122 -2.77 -16.78 1.83
C ALA A 122 -4.03 -15.91 1.67
N CYS A 123 -4.03 -14.99 0.71
CA CYS A 123 -5.17 -14.12 0.44
C CYS A 123 -6.29 -14.81 -0.34
N GLY A 124 -5.95 -15.67 -1.31
CA GLY A 124 -6.91 -16.30 -2.21
C GLY A 124 -7.89 -15.30 -2.83
N ALA A 125 -9.16 -15.70 -2.92
CA ALA A 125 -10.25 -14.85 -3.41
C ALA A 125 -10.77 -13.85 -2.36
N ASN A 126 -10.32 -13.92 -1.10
CA ASN A 126 -10.78 -13.05 -0.01
C ASN A 126 -10.23 -11.62 -0.12
N GLN A 127 -9.12 -11.43 -0.83
CA GLN A 127 -8.51 -10.12 -1.05
C GLN A 127 -8.15 -9.95 -2.53
N LEU A 128 -8.99 -9.20 -3.24
CA LEU A 128 -8.85 -8.94 -4.69
C LEU A 128 -7.58 -8.13 -5.02
N CYS A 129 -7.06 -7.36 -4.06
CA CYS A 129 -5.87 -6.53 -4.23
C CYS A 129 -4.54 -7.28 -3.96
N SER A 130 -4.57 -8.59 -3.74
CA SER A 130 -3.36 -9.42 -3.52
C SER A 130 -2.55 -9.70 -4.80
N GLY A 131 -3.04 -9.24 -5.96
CA GLY A 131 -2.41 -9.47 -7.25
C GLY A 131 -2.84 -10.77 -7.93
N LEU A 132 -3.98 -11.35 -7.53
CA LEU A 132 -4.64 -12.45 -8.24
C LEU A 132 -4.98 -12.03 -9.68
N MET A 133 -4.58 -12.84 -10.66
CA MET A 133 -4.86 -12.56 -12.07
C MET A 133 -6.37 -12.52 -12.32
N GLY A 134 -6.87 -11.43 -12.90
CA GLY A 134 -8.30 -11.22 -13.10
C GLY A 134 -9.10 -11.02 -11.82
N GLY A 135 -8.47 -10.81 -10.66
CA GLY A 135 -9.17 -10.76 -9.37
C GLY A 135 -10.29 -9.71 -9.29
N LEU A 136 -10.07 -8.50 -9.82
CA LEU A 136 -11.10 -7.46 -9.84
C LEU A 136 -12.28 -7.81 -10.75
N GLU A 137 -12.00 -8.31 -11.96
CA GLU A 137 -13.03 -8.72 -12.92
C GLU A 137 -13.85 -9.90 -12.37
N GLY A 138 -13.17 -10.94 -11.87
CA GLY A 138 -13.80 -12.08 -11.22
C GLY A 138 -14.64 -11.68 -10.00
N GLY A 139 -14.16 -10.73 -9.19
CA GLY A 139 -14.92 -10.19 -8.07
C GLY A 139 -16.20 -9.48 -8.51
N ILE A 140 -16.15 -8.66 -9.57
CA ILE A 140 -17.33 -8.00 -10.13
C ILE A 140 -18.33 -9.03 -10.67
N HIS A 141 -17.87 -10.05 -11.39
CA HIS A 141 -18.73 -11.13 -11.89
C HIS A 141 -19.38 -11.92 -10.75
N ALA A 142 -18.62 -12.29 -9.72
CA ALA A 142 -19.14 -13.00 -8.56
C ALA A 142 -20.20 -12.18 -7.79
N VAL A 143 -19.97 -10.88 -7.60
CA VAL A 143 -20.96 -9.98 -6.97
C VAL A 143 -22.21 -9.86 -7.83
N ARG A 144 -22.07 -9.79 -9.16
CA ARG A 144 -23.21 -9.72 -10.08
C ARG A 144 -24.05 -11.00 -10.05
N GLU A 145 -23.42 -12.17 -10.12
CA GLU A 145 -24.10 -13.46 -10.05
C GLU A 145 -24.82 -13.61 -8.70
N LEU A 146 -24.14 -13.30 -7.59
CA LEU A 146 -24.76 -13.30 -6.26
C LEU A 146 -25.98 -12.37 -6.20
N TRP A 147 -25.90 -11.19 -6.81
CA TRP A 147 -27.02 -10.25 -6.87
C TRP A 147 -28.21 -10.82 -7.65
N GLU A 148 -27.95 -11.46 -8.79
CA GLU A 148 -28.98 -12.11 -9.62
C GLU A 148 -29.64 -13.28 -8.85
N THR A 149 -28.85 -14.11 -8.16
CA THR A 149 -29.37 -15.21 -7.32
C THR A 149 -30.23 -14.69 -6.17
N LEU A 150 -29.74 -13.71 -5.40
CA LEU A 150 -30.50 -13.15 -4.28
C LEU A 150 -31.79 -12.47 -4.75
N THR A 151 -31.76 -11.81 -5.92
CA THR A 151 -32.98 -11.23 -6.52
C THR A 151 -34.01 -12.31 -6.83
N GLN A 152 -33.58 -13.44 -7.39
CA GLN A 152 -34.47 -14.57 -7.70
C GLN A 152 -35.02 -15.22 -6.43
N GLU A 153 -34.21 -15.39 -5.38
CA GLU A 153 -34.61 -16.01 -4.12
C GLU A 153 -35.55 -15.13 -3.27
N ALA A 154 -35.37 -13.81 -3.34
CA ALA A 154 -36.21 -12.84 -2.65
C ALA A 154 -37.61 -12.75 -3.28
N GLY A 155 -37.72 -12.75 -4.61
CA GLY A 155 -39.01 -12.59 -5.29
C GLY A 155 -39.75 -11.33 -4.79
N ASP A 156 -41.04 -11.48 -4.45
CA ASP A 156 -41.86 -10.44 -3.82
C ASP A 156 -41.86 -10.52 -2.26
N ASP A 157 -41.03 -11.37 -1.69
CA ASP A 157 -41.06 -11.71 -0.27
C ASP A 157 -40.27 -10.70 0.56
N SER A 158 -40.99 -9.80 1.25
CA SER A 158 -40.39 -8.68 1.99
C SER A 158 -39.47 -9.11 3.15
N GLU A 159 -39.63 -10.33 3.68
CA GLU A 159 -38.75 -10.88 4.72
C GLU A 159 -37.36 -11.29 4.20
N LYS A 160 -37.20 -11.40 2.87
CA LYS A 160 -35.94 -11.75 2.21
C LYS A 160 -35.24 -10.55 1.56
N ALA A 161 -35.59 -9.34 1.97
CA ALA A 161 -34.94 -8.13 1.49
C ALA A 161 -33.42 -8.17 1.75
N PHE A 162 -32.64 -7.85 0.73
CA PHE A 162 -31.18 -7.78 0.80
C PHE A 162 -30.68 -6.45 0.24
N GLY A 163 -29.42 -6.11 0.54
CA GLY A 163 -28.80 -4.87 0.09
C GLY A 163 -27.28 -4.92 0.20
N THR A 164 -26.62 -3.84 -0.24
CA THR A 164 -25.16 -3.71 -0.13
C THR A 164 -24.79 -2.79 1.03
N LEU A 165 -23.74 -3.16 1.78
CA LEU A 165 -23.10 -2.29 2.76
C LEU A 165 -21.76 -1.83 2.21
N LEU A 166 -21.67 -0.54 1.86
CA LEU A 166 -20.43 0.07 1.38
C LEU A 166 -19.65 0.66 2.56
N ILE A 167 -18.44 0.16 2.78
CA ILE A 167 -17.52 0.61 3.84
C ILE A 167 -16.29 1.22 3.20
N ASP A 168 -15.93 2.44 3.59
CA ASP A 168 -14.71 3.13 3.13
C ASP A 168 -13.83 3.58 4.32
N ALA A 169 -12.53 3.43 4.15
CA ALA A 169 -11.53 3.87 5.11
C ALA A 169 -10.98 5.25 4.73
N LYS A 170 -11.33 6.28 5.50
CA LYS A 170 -10.80 7.63 5.29
C LYS A 170 -9.27 7.65 5.42
N LYS A 171 -8.59 8.12 4.36
CA LYS A 171 -7.14 8.42 4.35
C LYS A 171 -6.23 7.26 4.80
N PHE A 172 -6.51 6.06 4.28
CA PHE A 172 -5.83 4.80 4.63
C PHE A 172 -4.31 4.89 4.81
N LEU A 173 -3.60 5.61 3.92
CA LEU A 173 -2.13 5.66 3.94
C LEU A 173 -1.52 6.84 4.72
N THR A 174 -2.27 7.92 5.03
CA THR A 174 -1.71 9.10 5.73
C THR A 174 -2.78 9.98 6.42
N PRO A 175 -2.83 10.05 7.76
CA PRO A 175 -3.61 11.07 8.46
C PRO A 175 -2.99 12.49 8.34
N SER A 176 -1.66 12.61 8.36
CA SER A 176 -0.91 13.87 8.51
C SER A 176 -0.39 14.48 7.19
N THR A 177 -0.13 13.67 6.17
CA THR A 177 0.46 14.14 4.89
C THR A 177 -0.49 15.03 4.08
N GLN A 178 -1.80 14.77 4.13
CA GLN A 178 -2.79 15.68 3.53
C GLN A 178 -2.81 17.05 4.21
N GLN A 179 -2.73 17.10 5.55
CA GLN A 179 -2.75 18.37 6.27
C GLN A 179 -1.54 19.24 5.93
N ILE A 180 -0.36 18.63 5.78
CA ILE A 180 0.87 19.34 5.40
C ILE A 180 0.77 19.91 3.97
N ILE A 181 0.30 19.11 3.00
CA ILE A 181 0.14 19.57 1.61
C ILE A 181 -0.98 20.61 1.49
N GLN A 182 -2.13 20.41 2.14
CA GLN A 182 -3.23 21.38 2.11
C GLN A 182 -2.81 22.75 2.69
N ARG A 183 -2.06 22.74 3.80
CA ARG A 183 -1.50 23.96 4.42
C ARG A 183 -0.42 24.61 3.54
N GLY A 184 0.45 23.82 2.90
CA GLY A 184 1.53 24.31 2.04
C GLY A 184 1.07 24.86 0.69
N CYS A 185 -0.04 24.34 0.14
CA CYS A 185 -0.60 24.77 -1.15
C CYS A 185 -1.55 25.98 -1.04
N GLY A 186 -1.75 26.57 0.15
CA GLY A 186 -2.65 27.71 0.34
C GLY A 186 -4.12 27.41 0.02
N MET A 187 -4.50 26.13 -0.03
CA MET A 187 -5.88 25.72 -0.32
C MET A 187 -6.72 25.93 0.95
N PRO A 188 -7.96 26.45 0.84
CA PRO A 188 -8.84 26.55 1.99
C PRO A 188 -9.04 25.16 2.60
N ALA A 189 -9.00 25.08 3.93
CA ALA A 189 -9.29 23.85 4.65
C ALA A 189 -10.66 23.33 4.18
N TYR A 190 -10.72 22.06 3.76
CA TYR A 190 -11.98 21.46 3.37
C TYR A 190 -12.91 21.42 4.60
N SER A 191 -13.95 22.25 4.58
CA SER A 191 -14.97 22.40 5.63
C SER A 191 -15.99 21.26 5.60
N GLY A 192 -15.51 20.02 5.60
CA GLY A 192 -16.36 18.85 5.85
C GLY A 192 -16.77 18.80 7.32
N PRO A 193 -17.92 18.17 7.66
CA PRO A 193 -18.39 18.10 9.04
C PRO A 193 -17.33 17.44 9.94
N GLU A 194 -17.05 18.08 11.09
CA GLU A 194 -16.16 17.55 12.11
C GLU A 194 -16.64 16.16 12.57
N PRO A 195 -15.72 15.22 12.87
CA PRO A 195 -16.10 13.89 13.30
C PRO A 195 -16.87 13.99 14.64
N PRO A 196 -18.02 13.31 14.79
CA PRO A 196 -18.66 13.23 16.08
C PRO A 196 -17.69 12.55 17.05
N HIS A 197 -17.41 13.24 18.16
CA HIS A 197 -16.75 12.66 19.31
C HIS A 197 -17.48 11.37 19.68
N SER A 198 -16.73 10.28 19.78
CA SER A 198 -17.23 8.97 20.18
C SER A 198 -17.95 9.08 21.52
N SER A 199 -19.27 9.16 21.46
CA SER A 199 -20.15 8.91 22.58
C SER A 199 -21.05 7.76 22.15
N SER A 200 -20.82 6.61 22.78
CA SER A 200 -21.76 5.50 22.81
C SER A 200 -23.10 6.03 23.31
N THR A 201 -24.14 5.94 22.50
CA THR A 201 -25.53 5.98 22.98
C THR A 201 -26.38 5.13 22.04
N ALA A 202 -26.81 3.98 22.56
CA ALA A 202 -27.75 3.08 21.92
C ALA A 202 -29.18 3.54 22.21
N ILE A 203 -29.98 3.90 21.20
CA ILE A 203 -31.46 3.97 21.21
C ILE A 203 -31.87 3.96 19.71
N GLY A 204 -32.59 2.98 19.15
CA GLY A 204 -33.99 2.65 19.39
C GLY A 204 -34.91 3.61 18.60
N GLY A 205 -35.52 3.15 17.50
CA GLY A 205 -36.55 3.94 16.81
C GLY A 205 -36.78 3.57 15.33
N MET A 206 -37.79 2.74 15.07
CA MET A 206 -38.50 2.62 13.79
C MET A 206 -38.94 3.99 13.28
N GLN A 207 -38.80 4.24 11.98
CA GLN A 207 -39.78 5.07 11.24
C GLN A 207 -39.79 4.71 9.75
N SER A 208 -40.90 4.10 9.36
CA SER A 208 -41.39 3.91 7.99
C SER A 208 -41.70 5.24 7.33
N TYR A 209 -41.33 5.41 6.06
CA TYR A 209 -41.87 6.46 5.20
C TYR A 209 -42.71 5.83 4.09
N SER A 210 -43.94 6.31 4.03
CA SER A 210 -45.00 6.02 3.06
C SER A 210 -44.63 6.38 1.63
#